data_AF-A0A518HKQ5-F1
#
_entry.id   AF-A0A518HKQ5-F1
#
_cell.length_a   1.000
_cell.length_b   1.000
_cell.length_c   1.000
_cell.angle_alpha   90.00
_cell.angle_beta   90.00
_cell.angle_gamma   90.00
#
_symmetry.space_group_name_H-M   'P 1'
#
loop_
_entity.id
_entity.type
_entity.pdbx_description
1 polymer ?
#
loop_
_entity_poly.entity_id
_entity_poly.type
_entity_poly.pdbx_seq_one_letter_code
_entity_poly.pdbx_strand_id
1 'polypeptide(L)'
;MSRTFAKNSRWNSSSWIDLNEETPPHEEAPDDLLFVWACGFELAIGLAGLLLAWLLGVDARAYLGRIDKLAWKSVAIDLGIGALASIPMLVAISLLMKIRHESIDALKRLSDAPTMKALLSLSPAELLTVSICAGIGEELAFRGCLLPWLTAVQDATGQIDNPFQVGDSFSVAVPGLLAAAVLVSSIGFGLLHPITKLYVFIASLMGVYFAALMIATDSLLVPIVAHAVYDAAQFLIAKREIEAEEAAA
;
A
#
# COMPACT_ATOMS: atom_id res chain seq x y z
N MET A 1 82.66 -13.00 21.83
CA MET A 1 82.98 -11.93 20.87
C MET A 1 82.49 -12.38 19.50
N SER A 2 81.49 -11.69 18.94
CA SER A 2 80.92 -11.82 17.57
C SER A 2 80.30 -13.18 17.15
N ARG A 3 79.31 -13.29 16.26
CA ARG A 3 78.16 -12.50 15.76
C ARG A 3 77.60 -13.35 14.60
N THR A 4 76.27 -13.55 14.53
CA THR A 4 75.41 -13.71 13.31
C THR A 4 75.73 -14.82 12.28
N PHE A 5 74.80 -15.69 11.87
CA PHE A 5 73.50 -15.42 11.21
C PHE A 5 72.52 -16.59 11.47
N ALA A 6 71.36 -16.30 12.07
CA ALA A 6 70.23 -17.23 12.15
C ALA A 6 69.20 -16.86 11.08
N LYS A 7 68.72 -17.85 10.32
CA LYS A 7 67.59 -17.68 9.39
C LYS A 7 66.31 -17.44 10.19
N ASN A 8 65.65 -16.33 9.87
CA ASN A 8 64.29 -15.91 10.21
C ASN A 8 63.30 -17.09 10.34
N SER A 9 62.75 -17.33 11.53
CA SER A 9 61.61 -16.66 12.18
C SER A 9 60.26 -17.30 11.82
N ARG A 10 59.92 -18.29 12.67
CA ARG A 10 58.61 -18.67 13.17
C ARG A 10 57.39 -18.18 12.38
N TRP A 11 56.69 -19.16 11.81
CA TRP A 11 55.24 -19.25 11.89
C TRP A 11 54.76 -18.80 13.27
N ASN A 12 54.05 -17.68 13.35
CA ASN A 12 53.20 -17.36 14.49
C ASN A 12 51.75 -17.37 14.03
N SER A 13 51.07 -18.42 14.45
CA SER A 13 49.65 -18.67 14.29
C SER A 13 48.85 -17.79 15.25
N SER A 14 48.15 -16.77 14.73
CA SER A 14 46.86 -16.29 15.25
C SER A 14 46.46 -14.98 14.58
N SER A 15 45.77 -15.07 13.45
CA SER A 15 44.89 -14.00 12.97
C SER A 15 43.60 -14.65 12.49
N TRP A 16 42.95 -15.37 13.40
CA TRP A 16 41.54 -15.68 13.23
C TRP A 16 40.79 -14.41 13.59
N ILE A 17 39.94 -13.94 12.68
CA ILE A 17 38.90 -12.97 12.96
C ILE A 17 38.15 -13.52 14.19
N ASP A 18 38.12 -12.74 15.27
CA ASP A 18 37.38 -13.09 16.47
C ASP A 18 35.89 -13.05 16.10
N LEU A 19 35.32 -14.22 15.82
CA LEU A 19 33.89 -14.39 15.51
C LEU A 19 33.00 -14.19 16.75
N ASN A 20 33.56 -13.70 17.87
CA ASN A 20 32.84 -13.26 19.06
C ASN A 20 32.69 -11.73 19.14
N GLU A 21 32.95 -10.98 18.07
CA GLU A 21 32.28 -9.68 17.96
C GLU A 21 30.78 -9.98 17.86
N GLU A 22 30.10 -9.93 19.01
CA GLU A 22 28.68 -9.69 19.07
C GLU A 22 28.41 -8.57 18.06
N THR A 23 27.75 -8.91 16.96
CA THR A 23 27.22 -7.91 16.04
C THR A 23 26.48 -6.92 16.93
N PRO A 24 26.84 -5.62 16.92
CA PRO A 24 26.15 -4.65 17.75
C PRO A 24 24.66 -4.86 17.49
N PRO A 25 23.81 -4.86 18.53
CA PRO A 25 22.38 -5.07 18.35
C PRO A 25 21.97 -4.15 17.22
N HIS A 26 21.34 -4.72 16.18
CA HIS A 26 20.77 -3.91 15.12
C HIS A 26 19.91 -2.87 15.84
N GLU A 27 20.36 -1.62 15.82
CA GLU A 27 19.67 -0.52 16.46
C GLU A 27 18.39 -0.36 15.66
N GLU A 28 17.33 -1.04 16.13
CA GLU A 28 16.00 -0.95 15.54
C GLU A 28 15.68 0.54 15.51
N ALA A 29 15.40 1.05 14.31
CA ALA A 29 15.09 2.46 14.14
C ALA A 29 13.99 2.84 15.14
N PRO A 30 14.08 3.98 15.84
CA PRO A 30 13.06 4.39 16.80
C PRO A 30 11.66 4.31 16.18
N ASP A 31 10.68 3.76 16.88
CA ASP A 31 9.31 3.56 16.38
C ASP A 31 8.73 4.87 15.77
N ASP A 32 9.03 6.02 16.38
CA ASP A 32 8.65 7.36 15.87
C ASP A 32 9.18 7.62 14.45
N LEU A 33 10.41 7.21 14.16
CA LEU A 33 11.04 7.38 12.87
C LEU A 33 10.39 6.45 11.83
N LEU A 34 10.10 5.20 12.21
CA LEU A 34 9.40 4.24 11.35
C LEU A 34 8.00 4.76 10.98
N PHE A 35 7.24 5.22 11.98
CA PHE A 35 5.89 5.76 11.78
C PHE A 35 5.88 6.93 10.79
N VAL A 36 6.78 7.91 10.99
CA VAL A 36 6.88 9.08 10.10
C VAL A 36 7.28 8.67 8.68
N TRP A 37 8.21 7.72 8.53
CA TRP A 37 8.60 7.21 7.22
C TRP A 37 7.46 6.48 6.52
N ALA A 38 6.71 5.63 7.24
CA ALA A 38 5.56 4.92 6.69
C ALA A 38 4.51 5.91 6.18
N CYS A 39 4.02 6.80 7.05
CA CYS A 39 3.04 7.83 6.64
C CYS A 39 3.56 8.73 5.51
N GLY A 40 4.83 9.15 5.60
CA GLY A 40 5.45 10.01 4.61
C GLY A 40 5.59 9.35 3.23
N PHE A 41 5.96 8.07 3.20
CA PHE A 41 6.06 7.28 1.97
C PHE A 41 4.70 7.14 1.28
N GLU A 42 3.67 6.74 2.04
CA GLU A 42 2.31 6.59 1.52
C GLU A 42 1.77 7.89 0.93
N LEU A 43 1.89 9.00 1.67
CA LEU A 43 1.44 10.30 1.19
C LEU A 43 2.29 10.82 0.02
N ALA A 44 3.58 10.49 -0.04
CA ALA A 44 4.43 10.86 -1.16
C ALA A 44 3.99 10.19 -2.47
N ILE A 45 3.51 8.94 -2.41
CA ILE A 45 2.89 8.26 -3.57
C ILE A 45 1.68 9.06 -4.06
N GLY A 46 0.80 9.46 -3.15
CA GLY A 46 -0.38 10.28 -3.49
C GLY A 46 0.00 11.64 -4.09
N LEU A 47 0.98 12.34 -3.50
CA LEU A 47 1.48 13.61 -4.03
C LEU A 47 2.13 13.45 -5.42
N ALA A 48 2.90 12.38 -5.64
CA ALA A 48 3.46 12.06 -6.94
C ALA A 48 2.35 11.78 -7.96
N GLY A 49 1.30 11.05 -7.55
CA GLY A 49 0.10 10.81 -8.35
C GLY A 49 -0.60 12.11 -8.75
N LEU A 50 -0.80 13.04 -7.80
CA LEU A 50 -1.40 14.36 -8.07
C LEU A 50 -0.53 15.20 -9.02
N LEU A 51 0.78 15.18 -8.84
CA LEU A 51 1.71 15.89 -9.71
C LEU A 51 1.68 15.32 -11.14
N LEU A 52 1.66 14.00 -11.27
CA LEU A 52 1.53 13.32 -12.57
C LEU A 52 0.18 13.63 -13.22
N ALA A 53 -0.92 13.59 -12.47
CA ALA A 53 -2.24 13.95 -12.97
C ALA A 53 -2.22 15.36 -13.56
N TRP A 54 -1.65 16.32 -12.83
CA TRP A 54 -1.51 17.70 -13.30
C TRP A 54 -0.66 17.81 -14.58
N LEU A 55 0.48 17.12 -14.65
CA LEU A 55 1.33 17.10 -15.84
C LEU A 55 0.65 16.47 -17.07
N LEU A 56 -0.26 15.51 -16.84
CA LEU A 56 -1.00 14.79 -17.86
C LEU A 56 -2.34 15.46 -18.22
N GLY A 57 -2.69 16.58 -17.58
CA GLY A 57 -3.96 17.29 -17.78
C GLY A 57 -5.19 16.61 -17.15
N VAL A 58 -4.97 15.65 -16.24
CA VAL A 58 -6.02 14.94 -15.50
C VAL A 58 -6.30 15.68 -14.19
N ASP A 59 -7.57 15.98 -13.93
CA ASP A 59 -7.98 16.59 -12.66
C ASP A 59 -8.42 15.51 -11.66
N ALA A 60 -7.54 15.14 -10.73
CA ALA A 60 -7.84 14.15 -9.70
C ALA A 60 -8.99 14.57 -8.75
N ARG A 61 -9.33 15.86 -8.72
CA ARG A 61 -10.47 16.38 -7.97
C ARG A 61 -11.79 16.08 -8.67
N ALA A 62 -11.76 15.53 -9.88
CA ALA A 62 -12.96 15.31 -10.68
C ALA A 62 -14.03 14.50 -9.92
N TYR A 63 -13.57 13.62 -9.04
CA TYR A 63 -14.37 12.65 -8.28
C TYR A 63 -14.34 12.88 -6.77
N LEU A 64 -13.83 14.04 -6.35
CA LEU A 64 -14.03 14.54 -4.99
C LEU A 64 -15.26 15.45 -5.00
N GLY A 65 -16.10 15.32 -3.98
CA GLY A 65 -17.24 16.21 -3.81
C GLY A 65 -16.79 17.67 -3.80
N ARG A 66 -17.40 18.50 -4.65
CA ARG A 66 -17.14 19.94 -4.68
C ARG A 66 -17.40 20.57 -3.32
N ILE A 67 -16.39 21.23 -2.75
CA ILE A 67 -16.43 21.78 -1.38
C ILE A 67 -17.62 22.75 -1.20
N ASP A 68 -17.96 23.53 -2.23
CA ASP A 68 -19.10 24.46 -2.23
C ASP A 68 -20.48 23.79 -2.20
N LYS A 69 -20.55 22.51 -2.58
CA LYS A 69 -21.78 21.70 -2.58
C LYS A 69 -21.74 20.55 -1.58
N LEU A 70 -20.67 20.46 -0.78
CA LEU A 70 -20.43 19.34 0.10
C LEU A 70 -21.38 19.41 1.30
N ALA A 71 -22.44 18.61 1.24
CA ALA A 71 -23.29 18.40 2.40
C ALA A 71 -22.59 17.43 3.35
N TRP A 72 -22.49 17.76 4.65
CA TRP A 72 -21.96 16.85 5.67
C TRP A 72 -22.61 15.45 5.63
N LYS A 73 -23.88 15.40 5.22
CA LYS A 73 -24.62 14.15 5.04
C LYS A 73 -24.05 13.27 3.92
N SER A 74 -23.65 13.84 2.77
CA SER A 74 -23.09 13.03 1.67
C SER A 74 -21.73 12.46 2.05
N VAL A 75 -20.88 13.26 2.71
CA VAL A 75 -19.60 12.79 3.25
C VAL A 75 -19.81 11.65 4.23
N ALA A 76 -20.74 11.79 5.18
CA ALA A 76 -21.03 10.74 6.16
C ALA A 76 -21.54 9.44 5.50
N ILE A 77 -22.31 9.55 4.41
CA ILE A 77 -22.76 8.40 3.63
C ILE A 77 -21.57 7.71 2.96
N ASP A 78 -20.69 8.46 2.27
CA ASP A 78 -19.51 7.90 1.59
C ASP A 78 -18.55 7.21 2.57
N LEU A 79 -18.30 7.83 3.74
CA LEU A 79 -17.54 7.23 4.83
C LEU A 79 -18.18 5.91 5.28
N GLY A 80 -19.50 5.89 5.45
CA GLY A 80 -20.25 4.70 5.84
C GLY A 80 -20.19 3.59 4.79
N ILE A 81 -20.36 3.94 3.50
CA ILE A 81 -20.28 2.98 2.39
C ILE A 81 -18.87 2.41 2.29
N GLY A 82 -17.83 3.25 2.33
CA GLY A 82 -16.44 2.79 2.28
C GLY A 82 -16.10 1.85 3.44
N ALA A 83 -16.49 2.20 4.66
CA ALA A 83 -16.28 1.34 5.82
C ALA A 83 -16.98 -0.02 5.66
N LEU A 84 -18.24 -0.04 5.21
CA LEU A 84 -18.97 -1.28 4.95
C LEU A 84 -18.36 -2.09 3.78
N ALA A 85 -17.82 -1.41 2.76
CA ALA A 85 -17.18 -2.04 1.62
C ALA A 85 -15.86 -2.75 1.97
N SER A 86 -15.23 -2.44 3.12
CA SER A 86 -14.09 -3.23 3.61
C SER A 86 -14.51 -4.64 4.07
N ILE A 87 -15.77 -4.86 4.47
CA ILE A 87 -16.24 -6.12 5.07
C ILE A 87 -16.11 -7.29 4.09
N PRO A 88 -16.58 -7.23 2.83
CA PRO A 88 -16.36 -8.30 1.86
C PRO A 88 -14.88 -8.66 1.68
N MET A 89 -13.97 -7.69 1.71
CA MET A 89 -12.54 -7.93 1.58
C MET A 89 -11.99 -8.67 2.80
N LEU A 90 -12.37 -8.23 4.02
CA LEU A 90 -12.01 -8.89 5.27
C LEU A 90 -12.53 -10.33 5.32
N VAL A 91 -13.77 -10.56 4.88
CA VAL A 91 -14.34 -11.90 4.77
C VAL A 91 -13.57 -12.73 3.76
N ALA A 92 -13.28 -12.19 2.58
CA ALA A 92 -12.56 -12.90 1.52
C ALA A 92 -11.17 -13.33 1.97
N ILE A 93 -10.38 -12.43 2.58
CA ILE A 93 -9.05 -12.77 3.09
C ILE A 93 -9.12 -13.77 4.24
N SER A 94 -10.10 -13.61 5.15
CA SER A 94 -10.31 -14.55 6.26
C SER A 94 -10.66 -15.96 5.79
N LEU A 95 -11.47 -16.07 4.73
CA LEU A 95 -11.78 -17.36 4.11
C LEU A 95 -10.58 -17.94 3.37
N LEU A 96 -9.80 -17.11 2.68
CA LEU A 96 -8.57 -17.53 2.00
C LEU A 96 -7.56 -18.08 3.00
N MET A 97 -7.37 -17.44 4.16
CA MET A 97 -6.41 -17.87 5.19
C MET A 97 -6.74 -19.25 5.80
N LYS A 98 -7.98 -19.73 5.66
CA LYS A 98 -8.39 -21.07 6.13
C LYS A 98 -7.99 -22.20 5.17
N ILE A 99 -7.63 -21.88 3.93
CA ILE A 99 -7.26 -22.88 2.93
C ILE A 99 -5.81 -23.35 3.18
N ARG A 100 -5.59 -24.66 3.10
CA ARG A 100 -4.26 -25.29 3.25
C ARG A 100 -3.60 -25.41 1.88
N HIS A 101 -2.80 -24.42 1.51
CA HIS A 101 -2.06 -24.40 0.26
C HIS A 101 -0.73 -23.62 0.43
N GLU A 102 0.34 -24.07 -0.22
CA GLU A 102 1.68 -23.50 -0.08
C GLU A 102 1.73 -21.98 -0.35
N SER A 103 1.09 -21.52 -1.43
CA SER A 103 1.01 -20.09 -1.75
C SER A 103 0.31 -19.25 -0.67
N ILE A 104 -0.63 -19.86 0.07
CA ILE A 104 -1.38 -19.19 1.15
C ILE A 104 -0.56 -19.18 2.42
N ASP A 105 0.15 -20.27 2.70
CA ASP A 105 1.09 -20.31 3.83
C ASP A 105 2.25 -19.32 3.63
N ALA A 106 2.67 -19.07 2.38
CA ALA A 106 3.58 -17.98 2.05
C ALA A 106 2.99 -16.58 2.37
N LEU A 107 1.67 -16.40 2.28
CA LEU A 107 1.00 -15.16 2.70
C LEU A 107 0.96 -15.02 4.23
N LYS A 108 0.76 -16.11 4.97
CA LYS A 108 0.76 -16.09 6.44
C LYS A 108 2.13 -15.68 6.98
N ARG A 109 3.21 -16.11 6.33
CA ARG A 109 4.59 -15.72 6.67
C ARG A 109 4.89 -14.23 6.41
N LEU A 110 3.95 -13.45 5.86
CA LEU A 110 4.13 -12.01 5.71
C LEU A 110 4.23 -11.29 7.05
N SER A 111 3.45 -11.72 8.05
CA SER A 111 3.54 -11.16 9.41
C SER A 111 4.90 -11.44 10.04
N ASP A 112 5.65 -12.43 9.55
CA ASP A 112 6.99 -12.74 10.01
C ASP A 112 8.08 -11.89 9.38
N ALA A 113 7.78 -11.16 8.30
CA ALA A 113 8.75 -10.31 7.64
C ALA A 113 9.22 -9.19 8.59
N PRO A 114 10.53 -8.87 8.67
CA PRO A 114 11.03 -7.87 9.61
C PRO A 114 10.36 -6.50 9.47
N THR A 115 10.05 -6.08 8.23
CA THR A 115 9.34 -4.83 7.96
C THR A 115 7.91 -4.84 8.49
N MET A 116 7.21 -5.97 8.37
CA MET A 116 5.85 -6.12 8.88
C MET A 116 5.85 -6.21 10.41
N LYS A 117 6.80 -6.94 11.01
CA LYS A 117 6.95 -6.98 12.49
C LYS A 117 7.25 -5.60 13.06
N ALA A 118 8.14 -4.85 12.42
CA ALA A 118 8.41 -3.46 12.78
C ALA A 118 7.17 -2.59 12.64
N LEU A 119 6.37 -2.75 11.58
CA LEU A 119 5.12 -2.00 11.47
C LEU A 119 4.10 -2.37 12.56
N LEU A 120 4.00 -3.66 12.91
CA LEU A 120 3.10 -4.16 13.95
C LEU A 120 3.55 -3.81 15.39
N SER A 121 4.80 -3.36 15.60
CA SER A 121 5.26 -2.83 16.90
C SER A 121 4.54 -1.52 17.23
N LEU A 122 4.19 -0.72 16.21
CA LEU A 122 3.52 0.57 16.36
C LEU A 122 2.20 0.45 17.13
N SER A 123 1.82 1.53 17.81
CA SER A 123 0.56 1.60 18.55
C SER A 123 -0.66 1.45 17.62
N PRO A 124 -1.82 1.00 18.13
CA PRO A 124 -3.05 0.93 17.36
C PRO A 124 -3.45 2.25 16.68
N ALA A 125 -3.13 3.39 17.30
CA ALA A 125 -3.42 4.70 16.74
C ALA A 125 -2.48 5.07 15.58
N GLU A 126 -1.20 4.70 15.69
CA GLU A 126 -0.22 4.86 14.61
C GLU A 126 -0.56 3.96 13.43
N LEU A 127 -0.89 2.69 13.68
CA LEU A 127 -1.36 1.75 12.64
C LEU A 127 -2.58 2.29 11.90
N LEU A 128 -3.59 2.79 12.63
CA LEU A 128 -4.75 3.44 12.02
C LEU A 128 -4.35 4.65 11.17
N THR A 129 -3.39 5.44 11.63
CA THR A 129 -2.92 6.63 10.90
C THR A 129 -2.16 6.25 9.63
N VAL A 130 -1.30 5.23 9.70
CA VAL A 130 -0.62 4.66 8.53
C VAL A 130 -1.64 4.16 7.51
N SER A 131 -2.66 3.41 7.94
CA SER A 131 -3.72 2.93 7.04
C SER A 131 -4.51 4.07 6.40
N ILE A 132 -4.79 5.16 7.12
CA ILE A 132 -5.41 6.36 6.54
C ILE A 132 -4.48 7.00 5.49
N CYS A 133 -3.19 7.11 5.79
CA CYS A 133 -2.20 7.64 4.85
C CYS A 133 -2.09 6.76 3.59
N ALA A 134 -2.05 5.43 3.73
CA ALA A 134 -2.03 4.47 2.62
C ALA A 134 -3.29 4.60 1.76
N GLY A 135 -4.47 4.55 2.39
CA GLY A 135 -5.74 4.70 1.70
C GLY A 135 -5.84 6.02 0.93
N ILE A 136 -5.38 7.14 1.49
CA ILE A 136 -5.33 8.43 0.79
C ILE A 136 -4.29 8.41 -0.34
N GLY A 137 -3.06 8.01 -0.03
CA GLY A 137 -1.92 8.09 -0.93
C GLY A 137 -2.09 7.21 -2.16
N GLU A 138 -2.34 5.92 -1.94
CA GLU A 138 -2.45 4.95 -3.03
C GLU A 138 -3.70 5.19 -3.87
N GLU A 139 -4.87 5.44 -3.27
CA GLU A 139 -6.08 5.67 -4.06
C GLU A 139 -6.03 6.99 -4.84
N LEU A 140 -5.36 8.04 -4.33
CA LEU A 140 -5.11 9.24 -5.14
C LEU A 140 -4.23 8.94 -6.35
N ALA A 141 -3.18 8.14 -6.20
CA ALA A 141 -2.28 7.79 -7.30
C ALA A 141 -2.95 6.86 -8.33
N PHE A 142 -3.70 5.86 -7.88
CA PHE A 142 -4.29 4.87 -8.77
C PHE A 142 -5.66 5.26 -9.29
N ARG A 143 -6.57 5.68 -8.41
CA ARG A 143 -7.99 5.94 -8.75
C ARG A 143 -8.19 7.42 -9.09
N GLY A 144 -7.46 8.32 -8.43
CA GLY A 144 -7.47 9.74 -8.73
C GLY A 144 -6.65 10.13 -9.97
N CYS A 145 -5.62 9.35 -10.35
CA CYS A 145 -4.73 9.69 -11.45
C CYS A 145 -4.66 8.60 -12.54
N LEU A 146 -4.11 7.42 -12.23
CA LEU A 146 -3.78 6.42 -13.26
C LEU A 146 -5.00 5.91 -14.02
N LEU A 147 -6.09 5.56 -13.31
CA LEU A 147 -7.32 5.06 -13.93
C LEU A 147 -7.97 6.12 -14.84
N PRO A 148 -8.24 7.36 -14.37
CA PRO A 148 -8.77 8.43 -15.23
C PRO A 148 -7.87 8.73 -16.43
N TRP A 149 -6.55 8.76 -16.22
CA TRP A 149 -5.60 8.96 -17.32
C TRP A 149 -5.70 7.87 -18.39
N LEU A 150 -5.86 6.60 -18.00
CA LEU A 150 -6.03 5.50 -18.94
C LEU A 150 -7.35 5.54 -19.71
N THR A 151 -8.33 6.32 -19.24
CA THR A 151 -9.57 6.59 -19.98
C THR A 151 -9.52 7.83 -20.86
N ALA A 152 -8.46 8.64 -20.72
CA ALA A 152 -8.29 9.83 -21.54
C ALA A 152 -8.01 9.45 -22.99
N VAL A 153 -8.62 10.19 -23.91
CA VAL A 153 -8.48 9.95 -25.35
C VAL A 153 -7.72 11.12 -25.95
N GLN A 154 -6.78 10.81 -26.83
CA GLN A 154 -6.08 11.84 -27.58
C GLN A 154 -7.00 12.37 -28.69
N ASP A 155 -7.21 13.68 -28.70
CA ASP A 155 -7.98 14.32 -29.77
C ASP A 155 -7.20 14.34 -31.10
N ALA A 156 -7.84 14.80 -32.17
CA ALA A 156 -7.22 14.90 -33.49
C ALA A 156 -6.03 15.88 -33.56
N THR A 157 -5.85 16.73 -32.54
CA THR A 157 -4.76 17.71 -32.44
C THR A 157 -3.58 17.20 -31.61
N GLY A 158 -3.71 16.01 -31.02
CA GLY A 158 -2.69 15.40 -30.17
C GLY A 158 -2.79 15.80 -28.69
N GLN A 159 -3.84 16.54 -28.29
CA GLN A 159 -4.07 16.89 -26.89
C GLN A 159 -4.75 15.72 -26.16
N ILE A 160 -4.34 15.48 -24.91
CA ILE A 160 -5.04 14.55 -24.02
C ILE A 160 -6.30 15.28 -23.55
N ASP A 161 -7.46 14.85 -24.05
CA ASP A 161 -8.74 15.34 -23.57
C ASP A 161 -9.15 14.50 -22.36
N ASN A 162 -9.14 15.11 -21.18
CA ASN A 162 -9.63 14.46 -19.97
C ASN A 162 -11.15 14.38 -20.06
N PRO A 163 -11.75 13.17 -20.14
CA PRO A 163 -13.19 13.04 -20.36
C PRO A 163 -14.02 13.47 -19.16
N PHE A 164 -13.40 13.75 -18.02
CA PHE A 164 -14.10 14.07 -16.78
C PHE A 164 -13.80 15.47 -16.27
N GLN A 165 -14.87 16.23 -16.07
CA GLN A 165 -14.87 17.45 -15.29
C GLN A 165 -15.22 17.17 -13.83
N VAL A 166 -15.00 18.16 -12.97
CA VAL A 166 -15.34 18.06 -11.55
C VAL A 166 -16.84 17.87 -11.36
N GLY A 167 -17.23 16.72 -10.82
CA GLY A 167 -18.61 16.31 -10.59
C GLY A 167 -19.18 15.40 -11.67
N ASP A 168 -18.39 14.98 -12.65
CA ASP A 168 -18.83 14.04 -13.68
C ASP A 168 -18.89 12.60 -13.15
N SER A 169 -19.84 11.84 -13.70
CA SER A 169 -19.98 10.41 -13.45
C SER A 169 -19.13 9.60 -14.42
N PHE A 170 -18.69 8.40 -14.02
CA PHE A 170 -17.99 7.47 -14.91
C PHE A 170 -18.82 7.03 -16.13
N SER A 171 -20.12 7.30 -16.14
CA SER A 171 -21.02 7.03 -17.28
C SER A 171 -20.67 7.80 -18.56
N VAL A 172 -19.86 8.87 -18.49
CA VAL A 172 -19.40 9.60 -19.68
C VAL A 172 -18.25 8.90 -20.40
N ALA A 173 -17.60 7.92 -19.76
CA ALA A 173 -16.48 7.20 -20.34
C ALA A 173 -16.92 6.18 -21.40
N VAL A 174 -16.08 5.93 -22.39
CA VAL A 174 -16.29 4.85 -23.37
C VAL A 174 -16.20 3.51 -22.65
N PRO A 175 -17.26 2.66 -22.63
CA PRO A 175 -17.30 1.48 -21.75
C PRO A 175 -16.13 0.50 -21.93
N GLY A 176 -15.73 0.24 -23.18
CA GLY A 176 -14.61 -0.66 -23.47
C GLY A 176 -13.26 -0.11 -22.99
N LEU A 177 -13.07 1.21 -23.08
CA LEU A 177 -11.86 1.88 -22.60
C LEU A 177 -11.83 1.92 -21.07
N LEU A 178 -12.97 2.20 -20.43
CA LEU A 178 -13.10 2.15 -18.98
C LEU A 178 -12.76 0.77 -18.43
N ALA A 179 -13.28 -0.30 -19.05
CA ALA A 179 -12.94 -1.67 -18.65
C ALA A 179 -11.44 -1.97 -18.78
N ALA A 180 -10.79 -1.53 -19.87
CA ALA A 180 -9.35 -1.66 -20.04
C ALA A 180 -8.57 -0.86 -18.98
N ALA A 181 -8.98 0.38 -18.69
CA ALA A 181 -8.38 1.23 -17.68
C ALA A 181 -8.47 0.60 -16.28
N VAL A 182 -9.63 0.03 -15.91
CA VAL A 182 -9.81 -0.71 -14.66
C VAL A 182 -8.82 -1.88 -14.58
N LEU A 183 -8.71 -2.69 -15.63
CA LEU A 183 -7.81 -3.84 -15.63
C LEU A 183 -6.34 -3.41 -15.52
N VAL A 184 -5.90 -2.46 -16.35
CA VAL A 184 -4.50 -2.02 -16.40
C VAL A 184 -4.09 -1.33 -15.08
N SER A 185 -4.91 -0.41 -14.57
CA SER A 185 -4.61 0.26 -13.29
C SER A 185 -4.57 -0.73 -12.12
N SER A 186 -5.48 -1.71 -12.10
CA SER A 186 -5.54 -2.72 -11.02
C SER A 186 -4.37 -3.70 -11.08
N ILE A 187 -3.95 -4.12 -12.27
CA ILE A 187 -2.72 -4.92 -12.44
C ILE A 187 -1.51 -4.10 -11.99
N GLY A 188 -1.42 -2.82 -12.37
CA GLY A 188 -0.38 -1.91 -11.92
C GLY A 188 -0.32 -1.82 -10.38
N PHE A 189 -1.48 -1.71 -9.73
CA PHE A 189 -1.61 -1.70 -8.28
C PHE A 189 -1.02 -2.97 -7.67
N GLY A 190 -1.42 -4.15 -8.15
CA GLY A 190 -0.87 -5.41 -7.63
C GLY A 190 0.62 -5.58 -7.89
N LEU A 191 1.15 -5.09 -9.02
CA LEU A 191 2.58 -5.16 -9.33
C LEU A 191 3.44 -4.29 -8.40
N LEU A 192 2.90 -3.21 -7.84
CA LEU A 192 3.57 -2.41 -6.80
C LEU A 192 3.50 -3.05 -5.40
N HIS A 193 2.85 -4.21 -5.28
CA HIS A 193 2.79 -5.02 -4.06
C HIS A 193 3.54 -6.35 -4.22
N PRO A 194 4.85 -6.37 -4.57
CA PRO A 194 5.55 -7.57 -5.02
C PRO A 194 6.08 -8.42 -3.85
N ILE A 195 5.21 -8.90 -2.96
CA ILE A 195 5.67 -9.79 -1.88
C ILE A 195 5.65 -11.25 -2.30
N THR A 196 4.53 -11.71 -2.84
CA THR A 196 4.41 -13.03 -3.47
C THR A 196 3.56 -12.92 -4.73
N LYS A 197 3.68 -13.88 -5.66
CA LYS A 197 2.83 -13.91 -6.86
C LYS A 197 1.34 -13.95 -6.51
N LEU A 198 0.98 -14.67 -5.45
CA LEU A 198 -0.39 -14.72 -4.97
C LEU A 198 -0.83 -13.36 -4.40
N TYR A 199 0.04 -12.70 -3.64
CA TYR A 199 -0.27 -11.38 -3.09
C TYR A 199 -0.44 -10.33 -4.19
N VAL A 200 0.42 -10.31 -5.21
CA VAL A 200 0.26 -9.46 -6.42
C VAL A 200 -1.10 -9.69 -7.08
N PHE A 201 -1.52 -10.95 -7.20
CA PHE A 201 -2.82 -11.29 -7.78
C PHE A 201 -3.99 -10.81 -6.90
N ILE A 202 -3.93 -11.04 -5.57
CA ILE A 202 -4.97 -10.58 -4.62
C ILE A 202 -5.05 -9.05 -4.61
N ALA A 203 -3.91 -8.36 -4.53
CA ALA A 203 -3.84 -6.92 -4.60
C ALA A 203 -4.41 -6.39 -5.93
N SER A 204 -4.17 -7.08 -7.04
CA SER A 204 -4.81 -6.74 -8.32
C SER A 204 -6.34 -6.88 -8.26
N LEU A 205 -6.87 -7.94 -7.63
CA LEU A 205 -8.31 -8.11 -7.44
C LEU A 205 -8.92 -7.05 -6.53
N MET A 206 -8.24 -6.70 -5.42
CA MET A 206 -8.63 -5.56 -4.58
C MET A 206 -8.63 -4.28 -5.41
N GLY A 207 -7.65 -4.13 -6.31
CA GLY A 207 -7.59 -2.97 -7.17
C GLY A 207 -8.79 -2.83 -8.10
N VAL A 208 -9.28 -3.95 -8.66
CA VAL A 208 -10.52 -3.99 -9.44
C VAL A 208 -11.71 -3.63 -8.57
N TYR A 209 -11.74 -4.12 -7.33
CA TYR A 209 -12.80 -3.82 -6.39
C TYR A 209 -12.87 -2.33 -6.02
N PHE A 210 -11.74 -1.69 -5.70
CA PHE A 210 -11.67 -0.25 -5.43
C PHE A 210 -12.10 0.58 -6.65
N ALA A 211 -11.68 0.19 -7.85
CA ALA A 211 -12.15 0.83 -9.08
C ALA A 211 -13.68 0.68 -9.26
N ALA A 212 -14.22 -0.51 -8.99
CA ALA A 212 -15.67 -0.74 -9.05
C ALA A 212 -16.44 0.09 -8.01
N LEU A 213 -15.91 0.23 -6.78
CA LEU A 213 -16.50 1.11 -5.77
C LEU A 213 -16.52 2.57 -6.24
N MET A 214 -15.40 3.06 -6.76
CA MET A 214 -15.31 4.42 -7.29
C MET A 214 -16.32 4.66 -8.42
N ILE A 215 -16.42 3.74 -9.37
CA ILE A 215 -17.33 3.83 -10.53
C ILE A 215 -18.79 3.75 -10.08
N ALA A 216 -19.12 2.88 -9.13
CA ALA A 216 -20.49 2.69 -8.67
C ALA A 216 -21.00 3.84 -7.80
N THR A 217 -20.09 4.56 -7.14
CA THR A 217 -20.44 5.64 -6.20
C THR A 217 -20.12 7.04 -6.73
N ASP A 218 -19.39 7.13 -7.86
CA ASP A 218 -18.81 8.37 -8.39
C ASP A 218 -18.02 9.16 -7.33
N SER A 219 -17.44 8.44 -6.35
CA SER A 219 -16.76 9.03 -5.20
C SER A 219 -15.40 8.37 -4.99
N LEU A 220 -14.34 9.20 -4.99
CA LEU A 220 -12.99 8.75 -4.62
C LEU A 220 -12.85 8.52 -3.12
N LEU A 221 -13.73 9.11 -2.29
CA LEU A 221 -13.69 8.94 -0.84
C LEU A 221 -14.05 7.50 -0.44
N VAL A 222 -14.98 6.86 -1.16
CA VAL A 222 -15.41 5.49 -0.86
C VAL A 222 -14.26 4.47 -0.93
N PRO A 223 -13.47 4.36 -2.02
CA PRO A 223 -12.33 3.46 -2.07
C PRO A 223 -11.22 3.85 -1.09
N ILE A 224 -10.96 5.15 -0.87
CA ILE A 224 -9.98 5.63 0.15
C ILE A 224 -10.33 5.04 1.53
N VAL A 225 -11.59 5.15 1.93
CA VAL A 225 -12.05 4.67 3.23
C VAL A 225 -12.07 3.15 3.28
N ALA A 226 -12.54 2.49 2.21
CA ALA A 226 -12.56 1.03 2.15
C ALA A 226 -11.15 0.44 2.33
N HIS A 227 -10.17 1.04 1.64
CA HIS A 227 -8.76 0.67 1.75
C HIS A 227 -8.22 0.92 3.16
N ALA A 228 -8.35 2.15 3.67
CA ALA A 228 -7.85 2.49 5.01
C ALA A 228 -8.47 1.62 6.12
N VAL A 229 -9.78 1.34 6.05
CA VAL A 229 -10.45 0.49 7.04
C VAL A 229 -10.01 -0.96 6.92
N TYR A 230 -9.83 -1.47 5.69
CA TYR A 230 -9.33 -2.82 5.47
C TYR A 230 -7.94 -3.01 6.08
N ASP A 231 -7.01 -2.10 5.79
CA ASP A 231 -5.64 -2.18 6.30
C ASP A 231 -5.59 -2.04 7.82
N ALA A 232 -6.33 -1.07 8.38
CA ALA A 232 -6.37 -0.88 9.82
C ALA A 232 -6.91 -2.14 10.52
N ALA A 233 -7.96 -2.75 9.98
CA ALA A 233 -8.50 -3.99 10.52
C ALA A 233 -7.48 -5.14 10.43
N GLN A 234 -6.79 -5.31 9.29
CA GLN A 234 -5.79 -6.35 9.11
C GLN A 234 -4.60 -6.17 10.07
N PHE A 235 -4.08 -4.95 10.23
CA PHE A 235 -3.00 -4.68 11.19
C PHE A 235 -3.43 -4.93 12.63
N LEU A 236 -4.62 -4.48 13.03
CA LEU A 236 -5.12 -4.68 14.40
C LEU A 236 -5.42 -6.15 14.71
N ILE A 237 -5.89 -6.91 13.72
CA ILE A 237 -6.08 -8.37 13.86
C ILE A 237 -4.72 -9.04 14.04
N ALA A 238 -3.76 -8.76 13.14
CA ALA A 238 -2.43 -9.36 13.19
C ALA A 238 -1.69 -9.02 14.50
N LYS A 239 -1.75 -7.76 14.95
CA LYS A 239 -1.16 -7.35 16.23
C LYS A 239 -1.73 -8.14 17.41
N ARG A 240 -3.05 -8.30 17.47
CA ARG A 240 -3.72 -9.07 18.53
C ARG A 240 -3.38 -10.56 18.51
N GLU A 241 -3.19 -11.13 17.33
CA GLU A 241 -2.76 -12.53 17.19
C GLU A 241 -1.36 -12.74 17.79
N ILE A 242 -0.42 -11.83 17.48
CA ILE A 242 0.94 -11.85 18.06
C ILE A 242 0.89 -11.69 19.59
N GLU A 243 0.18 -10.68 20.10
CA GLU A 243 0.05 -10.43 21.54
C GLU A 243 -0.56 -11.65 22.28
N ALA A 244 -1.51 -12.35 21.65
CA ALA A 244 -2.14 -13.54 22.22
C ALA A 244 -1.20 -14.76 22.21
N GLU A 245 -0.38 -14.93 21.16
CA GLU A 245 0.64 -15.97 21.08
C GLU A 245 1.73 -15.77 22.14
N GLU A 246 2.20 -14.54 22.33
CA GLU A 246 3.18 -14.18 23.36
C GLU A 246 2.65 -14.39 24.77
N ALA A 247 1.37 -14.06 25.03
CA ALA A 247 0.74 -14.28 26.33
C ALA A 247 0.50 -15.78 26.65
N ALA A 248 0.52 -16.64 25.64
CA ALA A 248 0.32 -18.09 25.78
C ALA A 248 1.65 -18.88 25.88
N ALA A 249 2.78 -18.27 25.55
CA ALA A 249 4.13 -18.85 25.59
C ALA A 249 4.75 -18.79 27.00
#